data_AF-A0A1T4LS58-F1
#
_entry.id   AF-A0A1T4LS58-F1
#
_cell.length_a   1.000
_cell.length_b   1.000
_cell.length_c   1.000
_cell.angle_alpha   90.00
_cell.angle_beta   90.00
_cell.angle_gamma   90.00
#
_symmetry.space_group_name_H-M   'P 1'
#
loop_
_entity.id
_entity.type
_entity.pdbx_description
1 polymer ?
#
loop_
_entity_poly.entity_id
_entity_poly.type
_entity_poly.pdbx_seq_one_letter_code
_entity_poly.pdbx_strand_id
1 'polypeptide(L)'
;MAKKIRYSQPLAELWDSYNKSNKSNNLSPKEFIHKWIDPQIMNPFMPDGTLTQTNILIADLFYADSIKKFLHLYFVDKSLRDFLAGLPIRDFDGLKKFIVENGTQEEDGMISTFGQVKGLGTKTAHLDFGIHIPFENRMKGYAFSFLYKPENDKLVFVWIVGQNAGFLPFEQYKVLEKEKTEDFKKLLEYFNLAVNTIVYMNIFPECVVDGVPNQVKDEYSKKITIAEKILENIENHDSKKVMTPHFRRGYFKRLTSDFYTRKKGQCVFVRETMVNGKAKTVYTADNLEKLSEE
;
A
#
# COMPACT_ATOMS: atom_id res chain seq x y z
N MET A 1 8.97 28.73 -12.30
CA MET A 1 9.34 27.51 -11.52
C MET A 1 8.08 26.69 -11.31
N ALA A 2 8.00 25.48 -11.88
CA ALA A 2 6.85 24.61 -11.65
C ALA A 2 6.71 24.28 -10.15
N LYS A 3 5.48 24.37 -9.63
CA LYS A 3 5.19 24.14 -8.21
C LYS A 3 5.36 22.64 -7.93
N LYS A 4 6.35 22.28 -7.10
CA LYS A 4 6.63 20.89 -6.73
C LYS A 4 5.35 20.19 -6.21
N ILE A 5 5.14 18.94 -6.62
CA ILE A 5 3.90 18.18 -6.35
C ILE A 5 3.97 17.54 -4.97
N ARG A 6 2.98 17.79 -4.10
CA ARG A 6 2.81 17.04 -2.84
C ARG A 6 1.88 15.87 -3.08
N TYR A 7 2.14 14.74 -2.44
CA TYR A 7 1.32 13.54 -2.55
C TYR A 7 0.71 13.16 -1.20
N SER A 8 -0.49 12.62 -1.21
CA SER A 8 -1.02 11.88 -0.08
C SER A 8 -0.20 10.61 0.18
N GLN A 9 -0.33 10.03 1.37
CA GLN A 9 0.47 8.89 1.82
C GLN A 9 -0.46 7.79 2.37
N PRO A 10 -0.50 6.61 1.72
CA PRO A 10 -1.09 5.41 2.28
C PRO A 10 -0.47 5.12 3.65
N LEU A 11 -1.28 4.64 4.60
CA LEU A 11 -0.83 4.20 5.92
C LEU A 11 -0.10 5.28 6.75
N ALA A 12 -0.26 6.56 6.43
CA ALA A 12 0.47 7.66 7.10
C ALA A 12 0.27 7.67 8.62
N GLU A 13 -0.94 7.40 9.10
CA GLU A 13 -1.26 7.36 10.53
C GLU A 13 -0.55 6.23 11.26
N LEU A 14 -0.54 5.05 10.66
CA LEU A 14 0.12 3.86 11.22
C LEU A 14 1.63 4.06 11.25
N TRP A 15 2.22 4.60 10.19
CA TRP A 15 3.64 4.95 10.19
C TRP A 15 3.97 6.01 11.22
N ASP A 16 3.16 7.04 11.39
CA ASP A 16 3.38 8.07 12.42
C ASP A 16 3.24 7.46 13.84
N SER A 17 2.30 6.54 14.05
CA SER A 17 2.12 5.80 15.32
C SER A 17 3.31 4.86 15.63
N TYR A 18 3.74 4.08 14.64
CA TYR A 18 4.92 3.23 14.73
C TYR A 18 6.16 4.06 15.03
N ASN A 19 6.39 5.15 14.29
CA ASN A 19 7.56 6.00 14.48
C ASN A 19 7.59 6.65 15.87
N LYS A 20 6.42 7.01 16.44
CA LYS A 20 6.33 7.50 17.83
C LYS A 20 6.69 6.41 18.82
N SER A 21 6.12 5.21 18.67
CA SER A 21 6.35 4.07 19.56
C SER A 21 7.80 3.56 19.50
N ASN A 22 8.37 3.52 18.29
CA ASN A 22 9.71 3.03 18.03
C ASN A 22 10.79 3.99 18.58
N LYS A 23 10.56 5.31 18.57
CA LYS A 23 11.48 6.28 19.20
C LYS A 23 11.73 5.99 20.67
N SER A 24 10.71 5.51 21.39
CA SER A 24 10.79 5.25 22.82
C SER A 24 11.25 3.82 23.15
N ASN A 25 10.92 2.85 22.29
CA ASN A 25 10.99 1.43 22.64
C ASN A 25 11.82 0.55 21.69
N ASN A 26 12.35 1.11 20.60
CA ASN A 26 13.13 0.40 19.57
C ASN A 26 12.44 -0.90 19.07
N LEU A 27 11.15 -0.81 18.76
CA LEU A 27 10.30 -1.93 18.34
C LEU A 27 10.44 -2.18 16.84
N SER A 28 10.56 -3.46 16.46
CA SER A 28 10.29 -3.92 15.11
C SER A 28 8.80 -3.74 14.75
N PRO A 29 8.44 -3.71 13.45
CA PRO A 29 7.05 -3.66 13.02
C PRO A 29 6.19 -4.79 13.61
N LYS A 30 6.72 -6.02 13.68
CA LYS A 30 6.05 -7.17 14.29
C LYS A 30 5.74 -6.94 15.77
N GLU A 31 6.73 -6.51 16.54
CA GLU A 31 6.54 -6.21 17.98
C GLU A 31 5.54 -5.07 18.19
N PHE A 32 5.54 -4.07 17.31
CA PHE A 32 4.57 -2.98 17.35
C PHE A 32 3.14 -3.48 17.08
N ILE A 33 2.96 -4.29 16.03
CA ILE A 33 1.66 -4.89 15.67
C ILE A 33 1.15 -5.77 16.82
N HIS A 34 1.99 -6.65 17.34
CA HIS A 34 1.67 -7.53 18.46
C HIS A 34 1.17 -6.70 19.67
N LYS A 35 1.93 -5.69 20.10
CA LYS A 35 1.51 -4.79 21.19
C LYS A 35 0.20 -4.04 20.92
N TRP A 36 -0.10 -3.75 19.65
CA TRP A 36 -1.33 -3.07 19.25
C TRP A 36 -2.55 -4.01 19.26
N ILE A 37 -2.36 -5.26 18.83
CA ILE A 37 -3.45 -6.23 18.63
C ILE A 37 -3.71 -7.08 19.87
N ASP A 38 -2.68 -7.55 20.60
CA ASP A 38 -2.87 -8.54 21.67
C ASP A 38 -3.94 -8.16 22.70
N PRO A 39 -4.02 -6.90 23.18
CA PRO A 39 -5.03 -6.54 24.17
C PRO A 39 -6.46 -6.74 23.64
N GLN A 40 -6.65 -6.66 22.32
CA GLN A 40 -7.93 -6.83 21.64
C GLN A 40 -8.27 -8.31 21.44
N ILE A 41 -7.28 -9.14 21.13
CA ILE A 41 -7.46 -10.60 21.00
C ILE A 41 -7.69 -11.25 22.37
N MET A 42 -6.95 -10.81 23.39
CA MET A 42 -6.99 -11.42 24.73
C MET A 42 -8.18 -10.99 25.57
N ASN A 43 -8.94 -9.99 25.14
CA ASN A 43 -10.10 -9.50 25.89
C ASN A 43 -11.39 -10.23 25.45
N PRO A 44 -11.92 -11.17 26.26
CA PRO A 44 -13.10 -11.95 25.89
C PRO A 44 -14.40 -11.12 25.92
N PHE A 45 -14.34 -9.86 26.37
CA PHE A 45 -15.49 -8.96 26.49
C PHE A 45 -15.49 -7.85 25.43
N MET A 46 -14.64 -7.94 24.40
CA MET A 46 -14.65 -6.94 23.32
C MET A 46 -16.01 -6.91 22.63
N PRO A 47 -16.65 -5.73 22.55
CA PRO A 47 -17.90 -5.58 21.82
C PRO A 47 -17.61 -5.76 20.33
N ASP A 48 -18.29 -6.74 19.73
CA ASP A 48 -18.16 -7.17 18.35
C ASP A 48 -16.75 -7.64 17.90
N GLY A 49 -16.72 -8.77 17.17
CA GLY A 49 -15.47 -9.28 16.57
C GLY A 49 -14.99 -8.44 15.39
N THR A 50 -15.80 -7.49 14.91
CA THR A 50 -15.58 -6.75 13.67
C THR A 50 -14.48 -5.72 13.81
N LEU A 51 -14.40 -5.00 14.94
CA LEU A 51 -13.30 -4.06 15.19
C LEU A 51 -11.95 -4.80 15.31
N THR A 52 -11.91 -5.90 16.07
CA THR A 52 -10.69 -6.71 16.23
C THR A 52 -10.24 -7.29 14.89
N GLN A 53 -11.17 -7.84 14.10
CA GLN A 53 -10.88 -8.33 12.75
C GLN A 53 -10.35 -7.22 11.83
N THR A 54 -10.97 -6.04 11.87
CA THR A 54 -10.50 -4.88 11.10
C THR A 54 -9.06 -4.55 11.46
N ASN A 55 -8.74 -4.45 12.76
CA ASN A 55 -7.39 -4.11 13.19
C ASN A 55 -6.34 -5.17 12.82
N ILE A 56 -6.70 -6.46 12.83
CA ILE A 56 -5.84 -7.55 12.33
C ILE A 56 -5.53 -7.35 10.85
N LEU A 57 -6.56 -7.19 10.01
CA LEU A 57 -6.40 -7.03 8.56
C LEU A 57 -5.61 -5.75 8.20
N ILE A 58 -5.82 -4.66 8.92
CA ILE A 58 -5.07 -3.42 8.74
C ILE A 58 -3.60 -3.58 9.18
N ALA A 59 -3.35 -4.35 10.22
CA ALA A 59 -1.98 -4.62 10.62
C ALA A 59 -1.22 -5.49 9.63
N ASP A 60 -1.89 -6.45 8.98
CA ASP A 60 -1.31 -7.24 7.89
C ASP A 60 -0.91 -6.32 6.73
N LEU A 61 -1.77 -5.37 6.37
CA LEU A 61 -1.48 -4.38 5.34
C LEU A 61 -0.27 -3.50 5.68
N PHE A 62 -0.19 -3.03 6.93
CA PHE A 62 0.97 -2.30 7.43
C PHE A 62 2.23 -3.17 7.46
N TYR A 63 2.10 -4.45 7.82
CA TYR A 63 3.21 -5.37 7.84
C TYR A 63 3.78 -5.58 6.44
N ALA A 64 2.91 -5.82 5.45
CA ALA A 64 3.27 -5.94 4.04
C ALA A 64 4.06 -4.72 3.55
N ASP A 65 3.66 -3.52 3.96
CA ASP A 65 4.37 -2.28 3.64
C ASP A 65 5.75 -2.22 4.30
N SER A 66 5.82 -2.58 5.59
CA SER A 66 7.08 -2.60 6.35
C SER A 66 8.12 -3.59 5.78
N ILE A 67 7.68 -4.66 5.13
CA ILE A 67 8.54 -5.66 4.49
C ILE A 67 8.67 -5.49 2.97
N LYS A 68 8.26 -4.34 2.43
CA LYS A 68 8.42 -3.97 1.01
C LYS A 68 7.63 -4.85 0.02
N LYS A 69 6.58 -5.53 0.50
CA LYS A 69 5.65 -6.29 -0.34
C LYS A 69 4.51 -5.43 -0.89
N PHE A 70 4.15 -4.35 -0.18
CA PHE A 70 3.12 -3.39 -0.59
C PHE A 70 3.53 -2.57 -1.83
N LEU A 71 2.60 -2.44 -2.79
CA LEU A 71 2.82 -1.67 -4.01
C LEU A 71 2.32 -0.23 -3.87
N HIS A 72 3.19 0.76 -4.07
CA HIS A 72 2.82 2.17 -4.08
C HIS A 72 2.52 2.67 -5.49
N LEU A 73 1.29 3.10 -5.72
CA LEU A 73 0.83 3.70 -6.98
C LEU A 73 0.77 5.22 -6.83
N TYR A 74 1.49 5.95 -7.68
CA TYR A 74 1.46 7.40 -7.72
C TYR A 74 0.64 7.86 -8.93
N PHE A 75 -0.53 8.44 -8.68
CA PHE A 75 -1.32 9.02 -9.76
C PHE A 75 -0.74 10.37 -10.17
N VAL A 76 -0.60 10.64 -11.46
CA VAL A 76 -0.01 11.93 -11.89
C VAL A 76 -0.99 13.09 -11.72
N ASP A 77 -2.29 12.81 -11.77
CA ASP A 77 -3.34 13.77 -11.50
C ASP A 77 -4.45 13.19 -10.58
N LYS A 78 -5.25 14.09 -10.01
CA LYS A 78 -6.35 13.73 -9.13
C LYS A 78 -7.59 13.26 -9.91
N SER A 79 -7.78 13.74 -11.15
CA SER A 79 -8.91 13.41 -12.01
C SER A 79 -9.01 11.91 -12.27
N LEU A 80 -7.88 11.21 -12.44
CA LEU A 80 -7.88 9.75 -12.61
C LEU A 80 -8.56 9.04 -11.43
N ARG A 81 -8.30 9.48 -10.20
CA ARG A 81 -8.94 8.90 -9.01
C ARG A 81 -10.43 9.16 -9.02
N ASP A 82 -10.86 10.37 -9.36
CA ASP A 82 -12.28 10.73 -9.35
C ASP A 82 -13.05 9.96 -10.45
N PHE A 83 -12.44 9.80 -11.63
CA PHE A 83 -12.98 8.97 -12.71
C PHE A 83 -13.11 7.49 -12.30
N LEU A 84 -12.01 6.87 -11.81
CA LEU A 84 -12.01 5.45 -11.46
C LEU A 84 -12.93 5.12 -10.28
N ALA A 85 -13.07 6.03 -9.31
CA ALA A 85 -14.01 5.85 -8.19
C ALA A 85 -15.48 5.90 -8.65
N GLY A 86 -15.78 6.67 -9.70
CA GLY A 86 -17.13 6.82 -10.26
C GLY A 86 -17.59 5.68 -11.16
N LEU A 87 -16.68 4.82 -11.64
CA LEU A 87 -17.02 3.74 -12.56
C LEU A 87 -17.61 2.52 -11.83
N PRO A 88 -18.78 1.99 -12.26
CA PRO A 88 -19.34 0.79 -11.68
C PRO A 88 -18.55 -0.45 -12.12
N ILE A 89 -18.39 -1.40 -11.20
CA ILE A 89 -17.71 -2.67 -11.50
C ILE A 89 -18.69 -3.65 -12.15
N ARG A 90 -18.31 -4.22 -13.30
CA ARG A 90 -19.15 -5.17 -14.05
C ARG A 90 -18.62 -6.62 -14.03
N ASP A 91 -17.31 -6.82 -13.91
CA ASP A 91 -16.68 -8.15 -13.95
C ASP A 91 -15.91 -8.46 -12.67
N PHE A 92 -16.57 -9.21 -11.77
CA PHE A 92 -15.99 -9.63 -10.49
C PHE A 92 -15.21 -10.95 -10.58
N ASP A 93 -15.57 -11.82 -11.52
CA ASP A 93 -14.88 -13.10 -11.68
C ASP A 93 -13.49 -12.89 -12.29
N GLY A 94 -13.36 -11.93 -13.21
CA GLY A 94 -12.07 -11.46 -13.71
C GLY A 94 -11.15 -10.95 -12.59
N LEU A 95 -11.70 -10.21 -11.60
CA LEU A 95 -10.94 -9.72 -10.45
C LEU A 95 -10.36 -10.88 -9.62
N LYS A 96 -11.16 -11.90 -9.28
CA LYS A 96 -10.69 -13.06 -8.50
C LYS A 96 -9.54 -13.76 -9.19
N LYS A 97 -9.67 -14.02 -10.50
CA LYS A 97 -8.63 -14.65 -11.31
C LYS A 97 -7.35 -13.79 -11.32
N PHE A 98 -7.49 -12.48 -11.51
CA PHE A 98 -6.36 -11.57 -11.49
C PHE A 98 -5.60 -11.60 -10.16
N ILE A 99 -6.31 -11.63 -9.02
CA ILE A 99 -5.69 -11.72 -7.69
C ILE A 99 -4.90 -13.01 -7.53
N VAL A 100 -5.38 -14.15 -8.02
CA VAL A 100 -4.64 -15.42 -7.97
C VAL A 100 -3.36 -15.35 -8.80
N GLU A 101 -3.43 -14.76 -10.00
CA GLU A 101 -2.32 -14.70 -10.95
C GLU A 101 -1.24 -13.68 -10.57
N ASN A 102 -1.62 -12.57 -9.92
CA ASN A 102 -0.73 -11.43 -9.67
C ASN A 102 -0.50 -11.16 -8.17
N GLY A 103 -1.28 -11.78 -7.29
CA GLY A 103 -1.16 -11.66 -5.84
C GLY A 103 -0.06 -12.52 -5.24
N THR A 104 0.30 -12.20 -4.00
CA THR A 104 1.20 -13.01 -3.18
C THR A 104 0.40 -14.14 -2.54
N GLN A 105 0.85 -15.38 -2.73
CA GLN A 105 0.22 -16.56 -2.14
C GLN A 105 0.87 -16.84 -0.78
N GLU A 106 0.07 -16.87 0.29
CA GLU A 106 0.53 -17.23 1.64
C GLU A 106 -0.26 -18.44 2.16
N GLU A 107 0.43 -19.35 2.85
CA GLU A 107 -0.22 -20.52 3.46
C GLU A 107 -0.92 -20.10 4.74
N ASP A 108 -2.18 -20.51 4.89
CA ASP A 108 -2.96 -20.22 6.08
C ASP A 108 -2.39 -20.96 7.30
N GLY A 109 -2.31 -20.25 8.42
CA GLY A 109 -1.93 -20.83 9.71
C GLY A 109 -3.05 -20.73 10.75
N MET A 110 -3.14 -21.71 11.66
CA MET A 110 -3.88 -21.56 12.91
C MET A 110 -2.93 -21.37 14.08
N ILE A 111 -3.23 -20.42 14.96
CA ILE A 111 -2.63 -20.36 16.29
C ILE A 111 -3.46 -21.27 17.21
N SER A 112 -2.85 -22.35 17.71
CA SER A 112 -3.46 -23.15 18.79
C SER A 112 -3.27 -22.48 20.15
N THR A 113 -4.08 -22.85 21.14
CA THR A 113 -3.95 -22.42 22.55
C THR A 113 -2.57 -22.69 23.16
N PHE A 114 -1.77 -23.57 22.54
CA PHE A 114 -0.40 -23.91 22.94
C PHE A 114 0.68 -23.22 22.08
N GLY A 115 0.33 -22.22 21.28
CA GLY A 115 1.28 -21.44 20.48
C GLY A 115 1.87 -22.19 19.28
N GLN A 116 1.39 -23.40 18.97
CA GLN A 116 1.80 -24.11 17.75
C GLN A 116 1.03 -23.55 16.56
N VAL A 117 1.78 -23.09 15.55
CA VAL A 117 1.26 -22.75 14.23
C VAL A 117 1.21 -24.02 13.42
N LYS A 118 0.00 -24.51 13.12
CA LYS A 118 -0.20 -25.60 12.16
C LYS A 118 -0.63 -24.97 10.83
N GLY A 119 0.10 -25.29 9.76
CA GLY A 119 -0.33 -24.97 8.40
C GLY A 119 -1.64 -25.69 8.09
N LEU A 120 -2.62 -24.96 7.58
CA LEU A 120 -3.93 -25.52 7.21
C LEU A 120 -3.89 -26.20 5.83
N GLY A 121 -2.79 -26.06 5.08
CA GLY A 121 -2.67 -26.56 3.71
C GLY A 121 -3.53 -25.79 2.68
N THR A 122 -4.25 -24.76 3.12
CA THR A 122 -4.98 -23.81 2.26
C THR A 122 -4.15 -22.57 2.02
N LYS A 123 -4.41 -21.88 0.91
CA LYS A 123 -3.68 -20.65 0.53
C LYS A 123 -4.62 -19.47 0.41
N THR A 124 -4.16 -18.33 0.91
CA THR A 124 -4.80 -17.04 0.65
C THR A 124 -3.94 -16.25 -0.33
N ALA A 125 -4.58 -15.73 -1.37
CA ALA A 125 -3.99 -14.82 -2.33
C ALA A 125 -4.20 -13.38 -1.87
N HIS A 126 -3.10 -12.62 -1.75
CA HIS A 126 -3.08 -11.24 -1.28
C HIS A 126 -2.68 -10.28 -2.40
N LEU A 127 -3.44 -9.22 -2.59
CA LEU A 127 -3.06 -8.11 -3.46
C LEU A 127 -3.12 -6.80 -2.69
N ASP A 128 -1.95 -6.34 -2.25
CA ASP A 128 -1.79 -5.17 -1.39
C ASP A 128 -1.17 -3.99 -2.15
N PHE A 129 -1.87 -2.87 -2.16
CA PHE A 129 -1.39 -1.66 -2.82
C PHE A 129 -1.97 -0.39 -2.20
N GLY A 130 -1.30 0.73 -2.43
CA GLY A 130 -1.75 2.02 -1.97
C GLY A 130 -1.65 3.08 -3.04
N ILE A 131 -2.56 4.04 -3.00
CA ILE A 131 -2.67 5.11 -3.99
C ILE A 131 -2.29 6.44 -3.34
N HIS A 132 -1.28 7.06 -3.91
CA HIS A 132 -0.81 8.41 -3.62
C HIS A 132 -1.46 9.38 -4.59
N ILE A 133 -2.22 10.34 -4.06
CA ILE A 133 -2.93 11.35 -4.86
C ILE A 133 -2.20 12.69 -4.79
N PRO A 134 -1.94 13.36 -5.92
CA PRO A 134 -1.26 14.64 -5.95
C PRO A 134 -2.17 15.75 -5.42
N PHE A 135 -1.55 16.73 -4.76
CA PHE A 135 -2.18 17.92 -4.16
C PHE A 135 -3.26 17.64 -3.10
N GLU A 136 -3.33 16.40 -2.61
CA GLU A 136 -4.26 16.01 -1.55
C GLU A 136 -3.57 16.04 -0.17
N ASN A 137 -4.36 16.06 0.91
CA ASN A 137 -3.83 15.99 2.27
C ASN A 137 -2.98 14.72 2.45
N ARG A 138 -1.81 14.84 3.11
CA ARG A 138 -0.89 13.73 3.42
C ARG A 138 -1.64 12.51 3.98
N MET A 139 -2.62 12.73 4.84
CA MET A 139 -3.34 11.66 5.56
C MET A 139 -4.42 10.99 4.72
N LYS A 140 -4.74 11.50 3.52
CA LYS A 140 -5.78 10.97 2.64
C LYS A 140 -5.20 10.11 1.51
N GLY A 141 -4.17 9.34 1.81
CA GLY A 141 -3.73 8.27 0.92
C GLY A 141 -4.61 7.06 1.10
N TYR A 142 -4.76 6.26 0.05
CA TYR A 142 -5.56 5.04 0.07
C TYR A 142 -4.62 3.86 0.28
N ALA A 143 -4.95 2.93 1.16
CA ALA A 143 -4.32 1.62 1.18
C ALA A 143 -5.41 0.55 1.11
N PHE A 144 -5.20 -0.42 0.23
CA PHE A 144 -6.16 -1.43 -0.13
C PHE A 144 -5.52 -2.81 -0.09
N SER A 145 -6.33 -3.80 0.28
CA SER A 145 -5.99 -5.21 0.15
C SER A 145 -7.18 -5.99 -0.41
N PHE A 146 -6.88 -6.95 -1.27
CA PHE A 146 -7.80 -8.03 -1.60
C PHE A 146 -7.24 -9.34 -1.06
N LEU A 147 -8.03 -10.04 -0.25
CA LEU A 147 -7.74 -11.37 0.25
C LEU A 147 -8.71 -12.34 -0.42
N TYR A 148 -8.18 -13.26 -1.22
CA TYR A 148 -8.99 -14.27 -1.90
C TYR A 148 -8.57 -15.68 -1.47
N LYS A 149 -9.55 -16.48 -1.05
CA LYS A 149 -9.39 -17.91 -0.77
C LYS A 149 -10.07 -18.72 -1.87
N PRO A 150 -9.30 -19.29 -2.82
CA PRO A 150 -9.86 -20.05 -3.93
C PRO A 150 -10.67 -21.27 -3.50
N GLU A 151 -10.30 -21.91 -2.39
CA GLU A 151 -10.88 -23.19 -1.94
C GLU A 151 -12.35 -23.05 -1.52
N ASN A 152 -12.77 -21.87 -1.07
CA ASN A 152 -14.15 -21.59 -0.64
C ASN A 152 -14.77 -20.37 -1.34
N ASP A 153 -14.12 -19.88 -2.40
CA ASP A 153 -14.52 -18.73 -3.21
C ASP A 153 -14.82 -17.47 -2.38
N LYS A 154 -14.05 -17.24 -1.31
CA LYS A 154 -14.21 -16.06 -0.44
C LYS A 154 -13.26 -14.95 -0.81
N LEU A 155 -13.81 -13.79 -1.16
CA LEU A 155 -13.07 -12.56 -1.41
C LEU A 155 -13.41 -11.53 -0.32
N VAL A 156 -12.39 -10.94 0.28
CA VAL A 156 -12.51 -9.83 1.23
C VAL A 156 -11.72 -8.65 0.71
N PHE A 157 -12.37 -7.48 0.66
CA PHE A 157 -11.74 -6.20 0.43
C PHE A 157 -11.43 -5.53 1.77
N VAL A 158 -10.23 -4.97 1.93
CA VAL A 158 -9.82 -4.21 3.11
C VAL A 158 -9.38 -2.83 2.65
N TRP A 159 -9.76 -1.79 3.40
CA TRP A 159 -9.36 -0.43 3.10
C TRP A 159 -8.92 0.34 4.34
N ILE A 160 -8.04 1.31 4.12
CA ILE A 160 -7.73 2.39 5.05
C ILE A 160 -7.51 3.69 4.29
N VAL A 161 -8.23 4.73 4.70
CA VAL A 161 -8.19 6.08 4.14
C VAL A 161 -8.28 7.09 5.29
N GLY A 162 -7.14 7.68 5.66
CA GLY A 162 -7.04 8.47 6.89
C GLY A 162 -7.38 7.62 8.11
N GLN A 163 -8.34 8.11 8.90
CA GLN A 163 -8.84 7.42 10.11
C GLN A 163 -9.92 6.36 9.80
N ASN A 164 -10.44 6.33 8.57
CA ASN A 164 -11.48 5.39 8.20
C ASN A 164 -10.83 4.10 7.72
N ALA A 165 -11.20 2.98 8.33
CA ALA A 165 -10.74 1.66 7.94
C ALA A 165 -11.87 0.65 8.10
N GLY A 166 -11.75 -0.47 7.40
CA GLY A 166 -12.71 -1.55 7.49
C GLY A 166 -12.39 -2.67 6.51
N PHE A 167 -13.28 -3.67 6.50
CA PHE A 167 -13.26 -4.73 5.52
C PHE A 167 -14.68 -5.02 5.04
N LEU A 168 -14.78 -5.57 3.83
CA LEU A 168 -16.02 -5.87 3.14
C LEU A 168 -15.88 -7.24 2.48
N PRO A 169 -16.59 -8.27 2.99
CA PRO A 169 -16.78 -9.52 2.28
C PRO A 169 -17.53 -9.27 0.97
N PHE A 170 -17.10 -9.91 -0.11
CA PHE A 170 -17.66 -9.70 -1.43
C PHE A 170 -19.17 -9.99 -1.51
N GLU A 171 -19.67 -10.96 -0.75
CA GLU A 171 -21.11 -11.27 -0.73
C GLU A 171 -21.96 -10.12 -0.21
N GLN A 172 -21.39 -9.28 0.65
CA GLN A 172 -22.07 -8.11 1.19
C GLN A 172 -22.10 -6.96 0.19
N TYR A 173 -21.20 -6.92 -0.80
CA TYR A 173 -21.18 -5.88 -1.83
C TYR A 173 -22.51 -5.77 -2.60
N LYS A 174 -23.09 -6.91 -3.01
CA LYS A 174 -24.37 -6.93 -3.74
C LYS A 174 -25.56 -6.42 -2.90
N VAL A 175 -25.45 -6.54 -1.58
CA VAL A 175 -26.45 -6.01 -0.65
C VAL A 175 -26.25 -4.50 -0.53
N LEU A 176 -25.00 -4.10 -0.36
CA LEU A 176 -24.59 -2.72 -0.22
C LEU A 176 -24.99 -1.86 -1.44
N GLU A 177 -24.87 -2.36 -2.68
CA GLU A 177 -25.30 -1.65 -3.91
C GLU A 177 -26.75 -1.14 -3.86
N LYS A 178 -27.61 -1.75 -3.05
CA LYS A 178 -29.03 -1.36 -2.89
C LYS A 178 -29.24 -0.31 -1.81
N GLU A 179 -28.28 -0.12 -0.91
CA GLU A 179 -28.34 0.88 0.15
C GLU A 179 -27.95 2.27 -0.38
N LYS A 180 -28.43 3.35 0.25
CA LYS A 180 -28.23 4.72 -0.24
C LYS A 180 -27.70 5.69 0.82
N THR A 181 -27.11 5.18 1.90
CA THR A 181 -26.50 6.01 2.94
C THR A 181 -25.20 6.65 2.44
N GLU A 182 -24.81 7.79 3.01
CA GLU A 182 -23.57 8.49 2.61
C GLU A 182 -22.31 7.68 2.91
N ASP A 183 -22.29 6.94 4.02
CA ASP A 183 -21.16 6.06 4.37
C ASP A 183 -21.03 4.89 3.38
N PHE A 184 -22.16 4.35 2.92
CA PHE A 184 -22.17 3.34 1.87
C PHE A 184 -21.62 3.89 0.55
N LYS A 185 -22.04 5.07 0.11
CA LYS A 185 -21.53 5.68 -1.13
C LYS A 185 -20.01 5.82 -1.10
N LYS A 186 -19.44 6.26 0.03
CA LYS A 186 -17.98 6.35 0.19
C LYS A 186 -17.29 4.99 0.15
N LEU A 187 -17.88 3.96 0.77
CA LEU A 187 -17.34 2.60 0.71
C LEU A 187 -17.36 2.07 -0.73
N LEU A 188 -18.44 2.33 -1.46
CA LEU A 188 -18.55 1.99 -2.88
C LEU A 188 -17.48 2.70 -3.72
N GLU A 189 -17.26 4.00 -3.49
CA GLU A 189 -16.19 4.76 -4.15
C GLU A 189 -14.80 4.16 -3.89
N TYR A 190 -14.51 3.73 -2.65
CA TYR A 190 -13.22 3.10 -2.32
C TYR A 190 -13.03 1.76 -3.04
N PHE A 191 -14.09 0.95 -3.05
CA PHE A 191 -14.07 -0.34 -3.71
C PHE A 191 -13.94 -0.21 -5.23
N ASN A 192 -14.73 0.67 -5.85
CA ASN A 192 -14.63 1.01 -7.27
C ASN A 192 -13.23 1.51 -7.61
N LEU A 193 -12.69 2.45 -6.83
CA LEU A 193 -11.34 2.95 -7.04
C LEU A 193 -10.32 1.82 -7.01
N ALA A 194 -10.39 0.92 -6.02
CA ALA A 194 -9.46 -0.19 -5.89
C ALA A 194 -9.51 -1.15 -7.10
N VAL A 195 -10.70 -1.60 -7.49
CA VAL A 195 -10.89 -2.54 -8.60
C VAL A 195 -10.56 -1.89 -9.94
N ASN A 196 -11.10 -0.70 -10.20
CA ASN A 196 -10.89 -0.02 -11.48
C ASN A 196 -9.44 0.44 -11.65
N THR A 197 -8.69 0.70 -10.57
CA THR A 197 -7.23 0.93 -10.67
C THR A 197 -6.50 -0.29 -11.21
N ILE A 198 -6.83 -1.49 -10.72
CA ILE A 198 -6.23 -2.74 -11.21
C ILE A 198 -6.57 -2.93 -12.70
N VAL A 199 -7.84 -2.80 -13.04
CA VAL A 199 -8.32 -2.95 -14.43
C VAL A 199 -7.65 -1.93 -15.34
N TYR A 200 -7.59 -0.67 -14.93
CA TYR A 200 -6.94 0.41 -15.68
C TYR A 200 -5.47 0.11 -15.98
N MET A 201 -4.72 -0.33 -14.98
CA MET A 201 -3.29 -0.67 -15.15
C MET A 201 -3.07 -1.83 -16.12
N ASN A 202 -4.03 -2.75 -16.23
CA ASN A 202 -3.96 -3.87 -17.18
C ASN A 202 -4.34 -3.46 -18.61
N ILE A 203 -5.32 -2.57 -18.76
CA ILE A 203 -5.82 -2.12 -20.07
C ILE A 203 -4.87 -1.09 -20.70
N PHE A 204 -4.28 -0.21 -19.88
CA PHE A 204 -3.38 0.86 -20.30
C PHE A 204 -1.96 0.67 -19.72
N PRO A 205 -1.28 -0.44 -20.02
CA PRO A 205 0.05 -0.71 -19.46
C PRO A 205 1.08 0.34 -19.87
N GLU A 206 0.92 0.99 -21.02
CA GLU A 206 1.75 2.11 -21.47
C GLU A 206 1.63 3.35 -20.58
N CYS A 207 0.51 3.48 -19.86
CA CYS A 207 0.29 4.55 -18.88
C CYS A 207 0.88 4.21 -17.50
N VAL A 208 1.55 3.05 -17.34
CA VAL A 208 2.13 2.60 -16.07
C VAL A 208 3.65 2.52 -16.20
N VAL A 209 4.34 3.36 -15.44
CA VAL A 209 5.81 3.43 -15.45
C VAL A 209 6.36 2.99 -14.09
N ASP A 210 7.37 2.11 -14.09
CA ASP A 210 8.03 1.71 -12.85
C ASP A 210 8.75 2.89 -12.18
N GLY A 211 8.58 3.01 -10.88
CA GLY A 211 9.16 4.06 -10.05
C GLY A 211 8.18 5.17 -9.68
N VAL A 212 8.76 6.29 -9.25
CA VAL A 212 8.05 7.46 -8.71
C VAL A 212 7.98 8.59 -9.74
N PRO A 213 7.01 9.51 -9.65
CA PRO A 213 6.89 10.62 -10.59
C PRO A 213 8.11 11.54 -10.53
N ASN A 214 8.39 12.21 -11.64
CA ASN A 214 9.37 13.31 -11.67
C ASN A 214 8.80 14.52 -10.89
N GLN A 215 9.67 15.32 -10.24
CA GLN A 215 9.31 16.62 -9.61
C GLN A 215 8.43 16.59 -8.33
N VAL A 216 8.53 15.55 -7.50
CA VAL A 216 7.87 15.49 -6.17
C VAL A 216 8.49 16.48 -5.15
N LYS A 217 7.66 17.08 -4.28
CA LYS A 217 8.02 18.09 -3.26
C LYS A 217 8.72 17.51 -2.02
N ASP A 218 9.62 18.33 -1.48
CA ASP A 218 10.75 18.02 -0.57
C ASP A 218 10.40 17.66 0.87
N GLU A 219 9.14 17.75 1.29
CA GLU A 219 8.80 17.62 2.72
C GLU A 219 9.08 16.23 3.30
N TYR A 220 9.37 15.25 2.44
CA TYR A 220 9.61 13.86 2.80
C TYR A 220 11.07 13.44 2.75
N SER A 221 11.95 14.26 2.17
CA SER A 221 13.39 14.04 2.25
C SER A 221 13.91 14.80 3.46
N LYS A 222 14.05 14.13 4.62
CA LYS A 222 15.02 14.64 5.59
C LYS A 222 16.33 14.83 4.82
N LYS A 223 16.97 16.00 4.93
CA LYS A 223 18.34 16.19 4.44
C LYS A 223 19.19 15.10 5.07
N ILE A 224 19.40 14.01 4.35
CA ILE A 224 20.41 13.03 4.70
C ILE A 224 21.69 13.65 4.17
N THR A 225 22.31 14.50 4.99
CA THR A 225 23.76 14.53 5.02
C THR A 225 24.14 13.06 5.22
N ILE A 226 24.71 12.42 4.20
CA ILE A 226 25.09 11.00 4.26
C ILE A 226 26.21 10.92 5.30
N ALA A 227 25.82 10.83 6.57
CA ALA A 227 26.69 10.38 7.62
C ALA A 227 26.92 8.89 7.35
N GLU A 228 28.19 8.49 7.32
CA GLU A 228 28.64 7.12 7.00
C GLU A 228 27.90 6.04 7.82
N LYS A 229 27.35 6.40 8.99
CA LYS A 229 26.48 5.56 9.83
C LYS A 229 25.19 5.01 9.19
N ILE A 230 24.73 5.54 8.05
CA ILE A 230 23.53 5.02 7.37
C ILE A 230 23.85 3.78 6.52
N LEU A 231 25.07 3.63 6.04
CA LEU A 231 25.46 2.46 5.24
C LEU A 231 25.49 1.18 6.09
N GLU A 232 25.91 1.28 7.36
CA GLU A 232 25.94 0.14 8.29
C GLU A 232 24.55 -0.40 8.68
N ASN A 233 23.47 0.37 8.49
CA ASN A 233 22.10 -0.07 8.80
C ASN A 233 21.39 -0.72 7.60
N ILE A 234 21.91 -0.55 6.38
CA ILE A 234 21.29 -1.11 5.17
C ILE A 234 21.73 -2.57 4.97
N GLU A 235 22.88 -2.97 5.50
CA GLU A 235 23.42 -4.34 5.41
C GLU A 235 23.04 -5.23 6.61
N ASN A 236 22.52 -4.66 7.71
CA ASN A 236 22.06 -5.43 8.86
C ASN A 236 20.58 -5.80 8.74
N HIS A 237 20.31 -7.03 8.34
CA HIS A 237 18.98 -7.67 8.40
C HIS A 237 18.40 -7.74 9.84
N ASP A 238 19.24 -7.53 10.87
CA ASP A 238 18.87 -7.49 12.29
C ASP A 238 18.63 -6.07 12.85
N SER A 239 18.63 -5.03 12.01
CA SER A 239 18.27 -3.70 12.49
C SER A 239 16.77 -3.65 12.86
N LYS A 240 16.45 -3.57 14.17
CA LYS A 240 15.07 -3.46 14.68
C LYS A 240 14.27 -2.29 14.10
N LYS A 241 14.96 -1.31 13.51
CA LYS A 241 14.38 -0.08 12.99
C LYS A 241 14.11 -0.18 11.49
N VAL A 242 12.84 -0.36 11.15
CA VAL A 242 12.39 -0.26 9.76
C VAL A 242 12.07 1.20 9.43
N MET A 243 12.58 1.68 8.31
CA MET A 243 12.33 3.04 7.82
C MET A 243 11.17 3.02 6.84
N THR A 244 10.18 3.88 7.08
CA THR A 244 9.00 4.08 6.21
C THR A 244 9.40 4.18 4.74
N PRO A 245 8.69 3.49 3.83
CA PRO A 245 8.88 3.66 2.40
C PRO A 245 8.75 5.14 2.01
N HIS A 246 9.75 5.68 1.30
CA HIS A 246 9.80 7.11 1.01
C HIS A 246 10.46 7.43 -0.32
N PHE A 247 10.15 8.63 -0.80
CA PHE A 247 10.72 9.19 -2.02
C PHE A 247 12.15 9.69 -1.78
N ARG A 248 13.09 9.22 -2.60
CA ARG A 248 14.45 9.76 -2.69
C ARG A 248 14.63 10.55 -3.97
N ARG A 249 15.21 11.74 -3.81
CA ARG A 249 15.44 12.72 -4.87
C ARG A 249 16.52 12.28 -5.82
N GLY A 250 16.40 12.73 -7.06
CA GLY A 250 17.51 12.65 -8.00
C GLY A 250 18.67 13.53 -7.56
N TYR A 251 19.89 13.08 -7.82
CA TYR A 251 21.12 13.80 -7.48
C TYR A 251 22.27 13.41 -8.39
N PHE A 252 23.24 14.31 -8.56
CA PHE A 252 24.48 13.98 -9.24
C PHE A 252 25.40 13.20 -8.31
N LYS A 253 25.96 12.08 -8.77
CA LYS A 253 26.90 11.24 -8.04
C LYS A 253 28.13 10.98 -8.88
N ARG A 254 29.31 11.21 -8.33
CA ARG A 254 30.56 10.67 -8.89
C ARG A 254 30.72 9.22 -8.42
N LEU A 255 30.89 8.29 -9.37
CA LEU A 255 30.99 6.86 -9.08
C LEU A 255 32.43 6.54 -8.66
N THR A 256 32.70 6.39 -7.37
CA THR A 256 34.07 6.19 -6.85
C THR A 256 34.39 4.75 -6.45
N SER A 257 33.36 3.90 -6.27
CA SER A 257 33.52 2.50 -5.86
C SER A 257 34.04 1.61 -7.00
N ASP A 258 34.86 0.61 -6.65
CA ASP A 258 35.32 -0.46 -7.54
C ASP A 258 34.20 -1.32 -8.14
N PHE A 259 33.01 -1.29 -7.53
CA PHE A 259 31.81 -1.92 -8.09
C PHE A 259 31.48 -1.40 -9.49
N TYR A 260 31.73 -0.12 -9.77
CA TYR A 260 31.42 0.50 -11.05
C TYR A 260 32.59 0.35 -12.04
N THR A 261 33.10 -0.86 -12.25
CA THR A 261 34.31 -1.15 -13.03
C THR A 261 34.41 -0.39 -14.37
N ARG A 262 33.30 -0.22 -15.11
CA ARG A 262 33.26 0.50 -16.41
C ARG A 262 32.87 1.97 -16.33
N LYS A 263 32.40 2.46 -15.18
CA LYS A 263 31.92 3.84 -14.98
C LYS A 263 32.60 4.55 -13.80
N LYS A 264 33.61 3.93 -13.20
CA LYS A 264 34.37 4.49 -12.08
C LYS A 264 35.02 5.81 -12.52
N GLY A 265 34.93 6.81 -11.66
CA GLY A 265 35.36 8.18 -11.91
C GLY A 265 34.33 9.08 -12.59
N GLN A 266 33.30 8.52 -13.24
CA GLN A 266 32.29 9.30 -13.98
C GLN A 266 31.25 9.93 -13.04
N CYS A 267 30.75 11.11 -13.43
CA CYS A 267 29.59 11.75 -12.80
C CYS A 267 28.31 11.32 -13.52
N VAL A 268 27.34 10.79 -12.78
CA VAL A 268 26.03 10.39 -13.31
C VAL A 268 24.92 11.14 -12.58
N PHE A 269 23.79 11.33 -13.25
CA PHE A 269 22.55 11.71 -12.58
C PHE A 269 21.82 10.45 -12.13
N VAL A 270 21.69 10.27 -10.81
CA VAL A 270 20.84 9.24 -10.22
C VAL A 270 19.43 9.81 -10.22
N ARG A 271 18.49 9.15 -10.91
CA ARG A 271 17.09 9.58 -10.97
C ARG A 271 16.38 9.36 -9.63
N GLU A 272 15.27 10.05 -9.47
CA GLU A 272 14.30 9.87 -8.40
C GLU A 272 13.91 8.39 -8.25
N THR A 273 13.79 7.90 -7.02
CA THR A 273 13.44 6.50 -6.76
C THR A 273 12.65 6.36 -5.46
N MET A 274 11.83 5.32 -5.38
CA MET A 274 11.31 4.82 -4.11
C MET A 274 12.44 4.13 -3.34
N VAL A 275 12.51 4.36 -2.03
CA VAL A 275 13.39 3.64 -1.10
C VAL A 275 12.52 2.82 -0.16
N ASN A 276 12.93 1.57 0.09
CA ASN A 276 12.22 0.62 0.96
C ASN A 276 10.78 0.30 0.54
N GLY A 277 10.45 0.39 -0.75
CA GLY A 277 9.15 0.00 -1.27
C GLY A 277 9.18 -0.22 -2.77
N LYS A 278 8.13 -0.84 -3.30
CA LYS A 278 7.89 -0.95 -4.74
C LYS A 278 6.98 0.19 -5.17
N ALA A 279 7.29 0.87 -6.27
CA ALA A 279 6.46 1.96 -6.74
C ALA A 279 6.22 1.88 -8.25
N LYS A 280 5.03 2.33 -8.67
CA LYS A 280 4.68 2.61 -10.05
C LYS A 280 4.02 3.99 -10.12
N THR A 281 4.27 4.69 -11.21
CA THR A 281 3.60 5.94 -11.55
C THR A 281 2.54 5.66 -12.60
N VAL A 282 1.33 6.14 -12.37
CA VAL A 282 0.16 5.90 -13.21
C VAL A 282 -0.26 7.22 -13.83
N TYR A 283 -0.13 7.30 -15.15
CA TYR A 283 -0.54 8.43 -15.98
C TYR A 283 -2.00 8.25 -16.41
N THR A 284 -2.68 9.36 -16.66
CA THR A 284 -4.02 9.35 -17.26
C THR A 284 -3.90 9.21 -18.77
N ALA A 285 -4.64 8.27 -19.34
CA ALA A 285 -4.65 8.05 -20.78
C ALA A 285 -5.30 9.23 -21.51
N ASP A 286 -4.74 9.64 -22.64
CA ASP A 286 -5.20 10.81 -23.41
C ASP A 286 -6.64 10.66 -23.95
N ASN A 287 -7.17 9.44 -24.00
CA ASN A 287 -8.50 9.12 -24.49
C ASN A 287 -9.54 8.85 -23.38
N LEU A 288 -9.19 9.05 -22.10
CA LEU A 288 -10.10 8.75 -20.98
C LEU A 288 -11.42 9.52 -21.08
N GLU A 289 -11.36 10.79 -21.50
CA GLU A 289 -12.54 11.66 -21.66
C GLU A 289 -13.53 11.13 -22.73
N LYS A 290 -13.04 10.38 -23.72
CA LYS A 290 -13.90 9.78 -24.76
C LYS A 290 -14.68 8.58 -24.24
N LEU A 291 -14.22 7.94 -23.15
CA LEU A 291 -14.88 6.79 -22.53
C LEU A 291 -15.98 7.20 -21.55
N SER A 292 -16.03 8.48 -21.14
CA SER A 292 -17.07 9.00 -20.24
C SER A 292 -18.35 9.47 -20.94
N GLU A 293 -18.36 9.52 -22.28
CA GLU A 293 -19.50 9.99 -23.08
C GLU A 293 -20.36 8.85 -23.68
N GLU A 294 -20.00 7.58 -23.42
CA GLU A 294 -20.76 6.36 -23.81
C GLU A 294 -21.42 5.68 -22.60
#